data_AF-A0ABC8W5M6-F1
#
_entry.id   AF-A0ABC8W5M6-F1
#
_cell.length_a   1.000
_cell.length_b   1.000
_cell.length_c   1.000
_cell.angle_alpha   90.00
_cell.angle_beta   90.00
_cell.angle_gamma   90.00
#
_symmetry.space_group_name_H-M   'P 1'
#
loop_
_entity.id
_entity.type
_entity.pdbx_description
1 polymer ?
#
loop_
_entity_poly.entity_id
_entity_poly.type
_entity_poly.pdbx_seq_one_letter_code
_entity_poly.pdbx_strand_id
1 'polypeptide(L)'
;MGKASKGSRKGKKAWRANISTDDIDEFFEKQTRDAHAGAAAIPSLPSDSLFYVDKPAASTSAASASDVTKDIPAKRKIEKKREKVLYHESLLKRNPFVQPIPSSVVSKKDKKKAKKKELQETQGEKNVPMEDDSAENLDIWAGNGNGGTKAKKRSTTSVIPAVEVEAPGCSFNPPFEAHQDALAQAVADERHKTLMKELGPAPVPLIVPGEAITEEDKFFLDADDGDEDVVDDDGDQDADRVGQRKNKTKRVTRVEMNRRARRKERLRAEAEAKKMESISKEIDSLPNIINEIAKEDEEKEKRRIRRTVVKEERLKSGPPRLGRHKFEPAPVQVLLTEEISGSLRKLKGCCNLARDRYKSIEKRGLLAPSKRISKRR
;
A
#
# COMPACT_ATOMS: atom_id res chain seq x y z
N MET A 1 -21.26 -63.84 4.93
CA MET A 1 -22.07 -62.62 4.70
C MET A 1 -22.46 -62.03 6.04
N GLY A 2 -21.62 -61.17 6.61
CA GLY A 2 -21.87 -60.54 7.92
C GLY A 2 -22.86 -59.38 7.78
N LYS A 3 -23.96 -59.42 8.54
CA LYS A 3 -24.94 -58.33 8.59
C LYS A 3 -24.37 -57.21 9.46
N ALA A 4 -24.04 -56.06 8.87
CA ALA A 4 -23.63 -54.87 9.60
C ALA A 4 -24.79 -54.33 10.46
N SER A 5 -24.49 -53.92 11.69
CA SER A 5 -25.45 -53.34 12.63
C SER A 5 -26.09 -52.08 12.06
N LYS A 6 -27.43 -51.99 12.10
CA LYS A 6 -28.19 -50.82 11.68
C LYS A 6 -27.83 -49.61 12.55
N GLY A 7 -26.99 -48.71 12.06
CA GLY A 7 -26.71 -47.43 12.69
C GLY A 7 -27.99 -46.60 12.85
N SER A 8 -28.20 -46.06 14.06
CA SER A 8 -29.33 -45.20 14.41
C SER A 8 -29.48 -44.03 13.44
N ARG A 9 -30.65 -43.89 12.81
CA ARG A 9 -30.98 -42.84 11.82
C ARG A 9 -31.25 -41.45 12.45
N LYS A 10 -30.71 -41.16 13.63
CA LYS A 10 -30.84 -39.82 14.23
C LYS A 10 -29.73 -38.93 13.68
N GLY A 11 -30.09 -37.97 12.83
CA GLY A 11 -29.17 -36.99 12.28
C GLY A 11 -28.54 -36.10 13.35
N LYS A 12 -27.44 -35.42 13.01
CA LYS A 12 -26.66 -34.54 13.93
C LYS A 12 -27.51 -33.51 14.68
N LYS A 13 -28.65 -33.09 14.13
CA LYS A 13 -29.57 -32.14 14.77
C LYS A 13 -30.29 -32.73 15.99
N ALA A 14 -30.66 -34.00 15.96
CA ALA A 14 -31.24 -34.71 17.10
C ALA A 14 -30.21 -34.98 18.20
N TRP A 15 -28.93 -35.14 17.83
CA TRP A 15 -27.83 -35.21 18.80
C TRP A 15 -27.61 -33.87 19.52
N ARG A 16 -27.66 -32.75 18.79
CA ARG A 16 -27.52 -31.41 19.40
C ARG A 16 -28.63 -31.07 20.39
N ALA A 17 -29.85 -31.55 20.16
CA ALA A 17 -30.97 -31.33 21.06
C ALA A 17 -30.88 -32.14 22.38
N ASN A 18 -29.98 -33.12 22.46
CA ASN A 18 -29.83 -34.00 23.62
C ASN A 18 -28.57 -33.70 24.44
N ILE A 19 -27.86 -32.61 24.11
CA ILE A 19 -26.74 -32.07 24.88
C ILE A 19 -27.33 -30.94 25.72
N SER A 20 -27.30 -31.08 27.05
CA SER A 20 -27.73 -30.01 27.95
C SER A 20 -26.80 -28.80 27.77
N THR A 21 -27.39 -27.62 27.59
CA THR A 21 -26.69 -26.33 27.56
C THR A 21 -26.80 -25.61 28.90
N ASP A 22 -27.44 -26.23 29.90
CA ASP A 22 -27.81 -25.59 31.16
C ASP A 22 -26.57 -25.11 31.93
N ASP A 23 -25.47 -25.87 31.93
CA ASP A 23 -24.21 -25.49 32.58
C ASP A 23 -23.58 -24.22 31.94
N ILE A 24 -23.76 -24.06 30.62
CA ILE A 24 -23.24 -22.93 29.86
C ILE A 24 -24.10 -21.70 30.14
N ASP A 25 -25.42 -21.88 30.14
CA ASP A 25 -26.39 -20.83 30.43
C ASP A 25 -26.26 -20.35 31.88
N GLU A 26 -26.07 -21.26 32.85
CA GLU A 26 -25.78 -20.92 34.25
C GLU A 26 -24.47 -20.13 34.42
N PHE A 27 -23.43 -20.46 33.65
CA PHE A 27 -22.17 -19.71 33.69
C PHE A 27 -22.36 -18.27 33.23
N PHE A 28 -23.11 -18.06 32.14
CA PHE A 28 -23.43 -16.72 31.65
C PHE A 28 -24.35 -15.95 32.60
N GLU A 29 -25.32 -16.62 33.22
CA GLU A 29 -26.16 -15.99 34.24
C GLU A 29 -25.36 -15.58 35.49
N LYS A 30 -24.43 -16.41 35.95
CA LYS A 30 -23.52 -16.10 37.07
C LYS A 30 -22.62 -14.91 36.71
N GLN A 31 -22.00 -14.92 35.53
CA GLN A 31 -21.24 -13.77 35.02
C GLN A 31 -22.06 -12.48 34.97
N THR A 32 -23.32 -12.56 34.55
CA THR A 32 -24.21 -11.40 34.45
C THR A 32 -24.59 -10.88 35.84
N ARG A 33 -24.90 -11.79 36.79
CA ARG A 33 -25.17 -11.43 38.19
C ARG A 33 -23.94 -10.83 38.87
N ASP A 34 -22.75 -11.39 38.65
CA ASP A 34 -21.48 -10.88 39.18
C ASP A 34 -21.13 -9.50 38.60
N ALA A 35 -21.45 -9.26 37.32
CA ALA A 35 -21.30 -7.95 36.70
C ALA A 35 -22.25 -6.91 37.30
N HIS A 36 -23.50 -7.30 37.57
CA HIS A 36 -24.48 -6.43 38.23
C HIS A 36 -24.14 -6.16 39.70
N ALA A 37 -23.57 -7.14 40.40
CA ALA A 37 -23.10 -6.99 41.77
C ALA A 37 -21.75 -6.23 41.88
N GLY A 38 -21.13 -5.87 40.74
CA GLY A 38 -19.83 -5.18 40.69
C GLY A 38 -18.64 -6.07 41.07
N ALA A 39 -18.85 -7.38 41.20
CA ALA A 39 -17.85 -8.35 41.66
C ALA A 39 -17.09 -9.07 40.52
N ALA A 40 -17.52 -8.88 39.26
CA ALA A 40 -16.99 -9.60 38.10
C ALA A 40 -15.47 -9.46 37.86
N ALA A 41 -14.80 -8.52 38.52
CA ALA A 41 -13.36 -8.28 38.38
C ALA A 41 -12.52 -8.64 39.61
N ILE A 42 -13.13 -9.09 40.72
CA ILE A 42 -12.39 -9.36 41.98
C ILE A 42 -11.35 -10.48 41.83
N PRO A 43 -11.61 -11.63 41.16
CA PRO A 43 -10.62 -12.70 41.05
C PRO A 43 -9.54 -12.45 39.99
N SER A 44 -9.75 -11.51 39.06
CA SER A 44 -8.81 -11.22 37.96
C SER A 44 -7.90 -10.03 38.23
N LEU A 45 -8.22 -9.20 39.22
CA LEU A 45 -7.40 -8.06 39.61
C LEU A 45 -6.26 -8.49 40.56
N PRO A 46 -5.03 -7.97 40.39
CA PRO A 46 -3.94 -8.21 41.33
C PRO A 46 -4.26 -7.61 42.70
N SER A 47 -3.85 -8.30 43.76
CA SER A 47 -4.17 -7.97 45.16
C SER A 47 -3.77 -6.55 45.58
N ASP A 48 -2.74 -5.98 44.96
CA ASP A 48 -2.24 -4.63 45.25
C ASP A 48 -3.21 -3.51 44.82
N SER A 49 -4.16 -3.81 43.92
CA SER A 49 -5.19 -2.86 43.47
C SER A 49 -6.45 -2.89 44.35
N LEU A 50 -6.61 -3.96 45.15
CA LEU A 50 -7.78 -4.14 46.02
C LEU A 50 -7.67 -3.30 47.31
N PHE A 51 -6.45 -2.94 47.72
CA PHE A 51 -6.21 -2.24 48.99
C PHE A 51 -5.26 -1.06 48.80
N TYR A 52 -5.75 0.14 49.12
CA TYR A 52 -4.91 1.32 49.26
C TYR A 52 -4.58 1.54 50.74
N VAL A 53 -3.29 1.50 51.08
CA VAL A 53 -2.83 1.83 52.44
C VAL A 53 -2.54 3.33 52.49
N ASP A 54 -3.43 4.08 53.13
CA ASP A 54 -3.30 5.52 53.32
C ASP A 54 -2.14 5.81 54.30
N LYS A 55 -0.95 6.12 53.77
CA LYS A 55 0.22 6.51 54.56
C LYS A 55 0.31 8.04 54.62
N PRO A 56 0.09 8.68 55.79
CA PRO A 56 0.25 10.12 55.92
C PRO A 56 1.72 10.51 55.70
N ALA A 57 1.93 11.50 54.83
CA ALA A 57 3.21 11.88 54.27
C ALA A 57 4.31 12.14 55.31
N ALA A 58 5.38 11.33 55.28
CA ALA A 58 6.69 11.70 55.80
C ALA A 58 7.81 10.98 55.02
N SER A 59 8.77 11.81 54.56
CA SER A 59 10.17 11.52 54.22
C SER A 59 10.49 10.48 53.12
N THR A 60 10.76 10.96 51.91
CA THR A 60 12.03 10.65 51.21
C THR A 60 12.48 11.84 50.36
N SER A 61 13.66 12.34 50.71
CA SER A 61 14.40 13.46 50.15
C SER A 61 15.02 13.17 48.78
N ALA A 62 14.89 14.11 47.82
CA ALA A 62 15.95 14.65 46.96
C ALA A 62 15.38 15.32 45.68
N ALA A 63 15.24 16.65 45.71
CA ALA A 63 15.56 17.59 44.61
C ALA A 63 14.86 18.95 44.83
N SER A 64 15.70 19.99 44.95
CA SER A 64 15.42 21.43 44.76
C SER A 64 14.21 22.05 45.48
N ALA A 65 14.50 22.69 46.61
CA ALA A 65 13.70 23.78 47.13
C ALA A 65 13.96 25.07 46.32
N SER A 66 12.91 25.67 45.75
CA SER A 66 12.72 27.12 45.72
C SER A 66 11.26 27.45 45.40
N ASP A 67 10.56 28.01 46.38
CA ASP A 67 9.30 28.79 46.31
C ASP A 67 8.07 28.19 45.61
N VAL A 68 7.31 27.33 46.30
CA VAL A 68 5.85 27.20 46.10
C VAL A 68 5.17 26.68 47.38
N THR A 69 4.92 27.53 48.38
CA THR A 69 4.12 27.11 49.56
C THR A 69 2.82 27.87 49.79
N LYS A 70 2.39 28.72 48.83
CA LYS A 70 1.05 29.37 48.90
C LYS A 70 0.08 29.03 47.76
N ASP A 71 0.53 28.36 46.70
CA ASP A 71 -0.30 28.16 45.51
C ASP A 71 -0.85 26.74 45.31
N ILE A 72 -0.56 25.79 46.21
CA ILE A 72 -1.04 24.40 46.10
C ILE A 72 -2.58 24.31 45.95
N PRO A 73 -3.42 25.09 46.67
CA PRO A 73 -4.87 25.00 46.48
C PRO A 73 -5.34 25.68 45.18
N ALA A 74 -4.65 26.75 44.73
CA ALA A 74 -4.96 27.42 43.48
C ALA A 74 -4.56 26.55 42.28
N LYS A 75 -3.36 25.97 42.31
CA LYS A 75 -2.85 25.01 41.31
C LYS A 75 -3.76 23.79 41.19
N ARG A 76 -4.17 23.17 42.31
CA ARG A 76 -5.16 22.07 42.29
C ARG A 76 -6.53 22.47 41.75
N LYS A 77 -6.99 23.70 42.00
CA LYS A 77 -8.27 24.22 41.45
C LYS A 77 -8.15 24.53 39.95
N ILE A 78 -6.99 24.97 39.50
CA ILE A 78 -6.69 25.24 38.08
C ILE A 78 -6.54 23.92 37.33
N GLU A 79 -5.82 22.96 37.88
CA GLU A 79 -5.65 21.60 37.32
C GLU A 79 -6.99 20.88 37.25
N LYS A 80 -7.82 20.88 38.30
CA LYS A 80 -9.19 20.32 38.23
C LYS A 80 -10.10 21.00 37.21
N LYS A 81 -9.86 22.27 36.88
CA LYS A 81 -10.60 22.98 35.82
C LYS A 81 -10.04 22.69 34.42
N ARG A 82 -8.73 22.42 34.31
CA ARG A 82 -8.06 21.99 33.07
C ARG A 82 -8.32 20.52 32.74
N GLU A 83 -8.48 19.68 33.75
CA GLU A 83 -8.85 18.26 33.63
C GLU A 83 -10.34 18.04 33.36
N LYS A 84 -11.18 19.07 33.52
CA LYS A 84 -12.58 19.04 33.07
C LYS A 84 -12.61 19.13 31.55
N VAL A 85 -12.57 17.95 30.94
CA VAL A 85 -12.82 17.69 29.53
C VAL A 85 -14.08 18.42 29.11
N LEU A 86 -14.00 19.18 28.01
CA LEU A 86 -15.13 19.96 27.52
C LEU A 86 -16.27 19.02 27.14
N TYR A 87 -17.53 19.45 27.31
CA TYR A 87 -18.70 18.58 27.11
C TYR A 87 -18.72 17.91 25.73
N HIS A 88 -18.32 18.63 24.68
CA HIS A 88 -18.23 18.09 23.32
C HIS A 88 -17.18 16.98 23.16
N GLU A 89 -16.04 17.07 23.86
CA GLU A 89 -15.02 16.01 23.88
C GLU A 89 -15.49 14.80 24.69
N SER A 90 -16.26 15.02 25.75
CA SER A 90 -16.85 13.93 26.55
C SER A 90 -17.85 13.09 25.74
N LEU A 91 -18.59 13.72 24.80
CA LEU A 91 -19.52 13.04 23.89
C LEU A 91 -18.82 12.19 22.83
N LEU A 92 -17.57 12.51 22.48
CA LEU A 92 -16.76 11.75 21.52
C LEU A 92 -16.03 10.56 22.17
N LYS A 93 -15.91 10.53 23.51
CA LYS A 93 -15.34 9.39 24.22
C LYS A 93 -16.30 8.21 24.15
N ARG A 94 -15.82 7.08 23.66
CA ARG A 94 -16.59 5.82 23.61
C ARG A 94 -16.99 5.42 25.03
N ASN A 95 -18.27 5.13 25.26
CA ASN A 95 -18.73 4.61 26.54
C ASN A 95 -18.09 3.22 26.80
N PRO A 96 -17.30 3.05 27.88
CA PRO A 96 -16.59 1.79 28.14
C PRO A 96 -17.53 0.63 28.47
N PHE A 97 -18.77 0.91 28.87
CA PHE A 97 -19.74 -0.11 29.25
C PHE A 97 -20.58 -0.65 28.08
N VAL A 98 -20.43 -0.08 26.88
CA VAL A 98 -21.19 -0.53 25.69
C VAL A 98 -20.24 -1.19 24.70
N GLN A 99 -20.34 -2.52 24.61
CA GLN A 99 -19.60 -3.27 23.60
C GLN A 99 -20.17 -2.99 22.19
N PRO A 100 -19.33 -2.70 21.19
CA PRO A 100 -19.79 -2.47 19.83
C PRO A 100 -20.34 -3.75 19.21
N ILE A 101 -21.59 -3.72 18.76
CA ILE A 101 -22.21 -4.82 18.04
C ILE A 101 -21.56 -4.93 16.65
N PRO A 102 -21.00 -6.09 16.26
CA PRO A 102 -20.42 -6.26 14.93
C PRO A 102 -21.52 -6.20 13.88
N SER A 103 -21.39 -5.30 12.91
CA SER A 103 -22.32 -5.24 11.78
C SER A 103 -22.18 -6.49 10.91
N SER A 104 -23.32 -7.03 10.46
CA SER A 104 -23.43 -8.29 9.71
C SER A 104 -22.82 -8.26 8.30
N VAL A 105 -22.34 -7.11 7.84
CA VAL A 105 -21.69 -6.92 6.54
C VAL A 105 -20.25 -6.49 6.73
N VAL A 106 -19.40 -7.46 7.07
CA VAL A 106 -17.95 -7.24 7.16
C VAL A 106 -17.35 -7.26 5.75
N SER A 107 -17.02 -6.09 5.22
CA SER A 107 -16.26 -6.00 3.98
C SER A 107 -14.84 -6.56 4.23
N LYS A 108 -14.26 -7.27 3.25
CA LYS A 108 -12.90 -7.86 3.35
C LYS A 108 -11.80 -6.82 3.69
N LYS A 109 -12.09 -5.52 3.60
CA LYS A 109 -11.18 -4.43 4.00
C LYS A 109 -11.10 -4.22 5.51
N ASP A 110 -12.16 -4.52 6.27
CA ASP A 110 -12.20 -4.22 7.72
C ASP A 110 -11.42 -5.26 8.55
N LYS A 111 -11.38 -6.52 8.08
CA LYS A 111 -10.50 -7.57 8.67
C LYS A 111 -9.01 -7.24 8.57
N LYS A 112 -8.58 -6.51 7.52
CA LYS A 112 -7.18 -6.07 7.37
C LYS A 112 -6.82 -4.90 8.30
N LYS A 113 -7.78 -4.05 8.67
CA LYS A 113 -7.56 -2.96 9.64
C LYS A 113 -7.54 -3.46 11.08
N ALA A 114 -8.37 -4.43 11.46
CA ALA A 114 -8.35 -5.03 12.79
C ALA A 114 -7.01 -5.74 13.07
N LYS A 115 -6.48 -6.51 12.10
CA LYS A 115 -5.21 -7.22 12.24
C LYS A 115 -3.97 -6.31 12.26
N LYS A 116 -4.10 -5.06 11.78
CA LYS A 116 -3.02 -4.05 11.81
C LYS A 116 -3.00 -3.26 13.13
N LYS A 117 -4.13 -3.18 13.84
CA LYS A 117 -4.21 -2.57 15.18
C LYS A 117 -3.58 -3.46 16.26
N GLU A 118 -3.76 -4.77 16.16
CA GLU A 118 -3.20 -5.74 17.10
C GLU A 118 -1.65 -5.84 17.04
N LEU A 119 -1.05 -5.45 15.91
CA LEU A 119 0.40 -5.41 15.71
C LEU A 119 1.05 -4.06 16.08
N GLN A 120 0.26 -3.02 16.36
CA GLN A 120 0.77 -1.69 16.72
C GLN A 120 0.75 -1.39 18.22
N GLU A 121 0.22 -2.30 19.06
CA GLU A 121 0.26 -2.15 20.52
C GLU A 121 1.58 -2.58 21.17
N THR A 122 2.57 -3.07 20.39
CA THR A 122 3.87 -3.53 20.92
C THR A 122 5.07 -2.65 20.58
N GLN A 123 4.90 -1.50 19.94
CA GLN A 123 6.01 -0.57 19.69
C GLN A 123 5.58 0.89 19.90
N GLY A 124 6.29 1.56 20.81
CA GLY A 124 5.99 2.89 21.30
C GLY A 124 6.10 4.02 20.28
N GLU A 125 5.25 5.03 20.54
CA GLU A 125 5.40 6.47 20.36
C GLU A 125 6.35 6.98 19.26
N LYS A 126 5.76 7.45 18.15
CA LYS A 126 6.23 8.64 17.42
C LYS A 126 5.04 9.48 16.95
N ASN A 127 4.96 10.70 17.47
CA ASN A 127 3.99 11.73 17.10
C ASN A 127 4.26 12.31 15.71
N VAL A 128 3.21 12.45 14.90
CA VAL A 128 3.11 13.45 13.81
C VAL A 128 1.69 14.03 13.81
N PRO A 129 1.49 15.35 13.64
CA PRO A 129 0.21 16.03 13.87
C PRO A 129 -0.85 15.70 12.80
N MET A 130 -2.09 15.44 13.23
CA MET A 130 -3.27 15.38 12.35
C MET A 130 -4.00 16.73 12.44
N GLU A 131 -4.15 17.37 11.28
CA GLU A 131 -4.90 18.61 11.06
C GLU A 131 -6.40 18.39 11.21
N ASP A 132 -7.09 19.47 11.59
CA ASP A 132 -8.45 19.52 12.10
C ASP A 132 -9.52 19.05 11.10
N ASP A 133 -10.24 17.98 11.45
CA ASP A 133 -11.53 17.66 10.86
C ASP A 133 -12.58 18.67 11.40
N SER A 134 -12.72 19.80 10.70
CA SER A 134 -13.76 20.79 10.98
C SER A 134 -15.15 20.14 10.92
N ALA A 135 -15.82 20.12 12.06
CA ALA A 135 -17.19 19.65 12.21
C ALA A 135 -18.13 20.34 11.21
N GLU A 136 -18.83 19.54 10.41
CA GLU A 136 -19.89 20.02 9.52
C GLU A 136 -21.03 20.60 10.36
N ASN A 137 -21.13 21.93 10.39
CA ASN A 137 -22.30 22.63 10.91
C ASN A 137 -23.49 22.31 9.99
N LEU A 138 -24.42 21.49 10.47
CA LEU A 138 -25.67 21.18 9.80
C LEU A 138 -26.57 22.42 9.87
N ASP A 139 -26.69 23.12 8.74
CA ASP A 139 -27.60 24.25 8.56
C ASP A 139 -29.06 23.77 8.53
N ILE A 140 -29.77 24.01 9.64
CA ILE A 140 -31.17 23.61 9.88
C ILE A 140 -32.15 24.56 9.15
N TRP A 141 -31.67 25.68 8.57
CA TRP A 141 -32.51 26.69 7.91
C TRP A 141 -32.54 26.58 6.38
N ALA A 142 -31.93 25.55 5.79
CA ALA A 142 -32.08 25.24 4.38
C ALA A 142 -33.50 24.68 4.12
N GLY A 143 -34.42 25.58 3.82
CA GLY A 143 -35.83 25.31 3.56
C GLY A 143 -36.09 24.19 2.55
N ASN A 144 -37.11 23.40 2.85
CA ASN A 144 -37.57 22.21 2.15
C ASN A 144 -37.68 22.38 0.62
N GLY A 145 -36.94 21.57 -0.10
CA GLY A 145 -37.18 21.23 -1.51
C GLY A 145 -36.78 19.77 -1.75
N ASN A 146 -37.77 18.88 -1.82
CA ASN A 146 -37.57 17.49 -2.20
C ASN A 146 -36.97 17.41 -3.61
N GLY A 147 -35.74 16.88 -3.73
CA GLY A 147 -35.15 16.53 -5.02
C GLY A 147 -33.66 16.88 -5.14
N GLY A 148 -32.80 16.01 -4.63
CA GLY A 148 -31.36 16.15 -4.84
C GLY A 148 -30.57 15.13 -4.03
N THR A 149 -30.22 14.02 -4.67
CA THR A 149 -29.20 13.09 -4.18
C THR A 149 -27.98 13.89 -3.74
N LYS A 150 -27.61 13.79 -2.46
CA LYS A 150 -26.46 14.48 -1.85
C LYS A 150 -25.27 14.48 -2.82
N ALA A 151 -24.97 15.61 -3.43
CA ALA A 151 -23.83 15.74 -4.33
C ALA A 151 -22.57 15.47 -3.50
N LYS A 152 -21.90 14.33 -3.74
CA LYS A 152 -20.61 14.05 -3.11
C LYS A 152 -19.67 15.20 -3.48
N LYS A 153 -19.26 15.97 -2.46
CA LYS A 153 -18.25 17.02 -2.61
C LYS A 153 -17.03 16.37 -3.30
N ARG A 154 -16.74 16.79 -4.53
CA ARG A 154 -15.56 16.29 -5.26
C ARG A 154 -14.34 16.87 -4.56
N SER A 155 -13.60 16.05 -3.82
CA SER A 155 -12.28 16.43 -3.32
C SER A 155 -11.41 16.80 -4.51
N THR A 156 -10.81 17.99 -4.50
CA THR A 156 -9.94 18.44 -5.59
C THR A 156 -8.75 17.49 -5.72
N THR A 157 -8.63 16.82 -6.86
CA THR A 157 -7.71 15.70 -7.09
C THR A 157 -6.25 16.12 -7.33
N SER A 158 -5.96 17.42 -7.46
CA SER A 158 -4.64 17.91 -7.90
C SER A 158 -3.76 18.33 -6.73
N VAL A 159 -2.52 17.80 -6.68
CA VAL A 159 -1.46 18.21 -5.73
C VAL A 159 -0.99 19.65 -6.01
N ILE A 160 -1.06 20.06 -7.27
CA ILE A 160 -0.54 21.34 -7.77
C ILE A 160 -1.55 22.47 -7.49
N PRO A 161 -1.11 23.64 -7.00
CA PRO A 161 -2.00 24.78 -6.74
C PRO A 161 -2.65 25.30 -8.03
N ALA A 162 -3.82 25.94 -7.89
CA ALA A 162 -4.56 26.47 -9.04
C ALA A 162 -3.81 27.58 -9.79
N VAL A 163 -3.03 28.36 -9.05
CA VAL A 163 -2.18 29.43 -9.58
C VAL A 163 -0.79 29.23 -9.00
N GLU A 164 0.17 28.96 -9.87
CA GLU A 164 1.58 28.92 -9.49
C GLU A 164 2.14 30.32 -9.54
N VAL A 165 2.93 30.68 -8.53
CA VAL A 165 3.66 31.95 -8.50
C VAL A 165 4.94 31.74 -9.29
N GLU A 166 5.18 32.61 -10.28
CA GLU A 166 6.39 32.57 -11.10
C GLU A 166 7.61 33.07 -10.33
N ALA A 167 8.81 32.79 -10.85
CA ALA A 167 10.06 33.25 -10.27
C ALA A 167 10.14 34.80 -10.27
N PRO A 168 10.81 35.42 -9.28
CA PRO A 168 10.93 36.88 -9.19
C PRO A 168 11.64 37.51 -10.41
N GLY A 169 12.47 36.74 -11.10
CA GLY A 169 13.13 37.12 -12.36
C GLY A 169 12.18 37.39 -13.54
N CYS A 170 10.95 36.89 -13.48
CA CYS A 170 9.91 37.14 -14.49
C CYS A 170 9.14 38.44 -14.25
N SER A 171 9.43 39.15 -13.14
CA SER A 171 8.78 40.42 -12.84
C SER A 171 9.17 41.51 -13.85
N PHE A 172 8.45 42.63 -13.84
CA PHE A 172 8.69 43.74 -14.76
C PHE A 172 10.07 44.40 -14.57
N ASN A 173 10.50 44.56 -13.32
CA ASN A 173 11.76 45.17 -12.95
C ASN A 173 12.48 44.27 -11.93
N PRO A 174 12.98 43.11 -12.38
CA PRO A 174 13.62 42.13 -11.50
C PRO A 174 15.01 42.61 -11.07
N PRO A 175 15.52 42.16 -9.91
CA PRO A 175 16.94 42.30 -9.62
C PRO A 175 17.76 41.50 -10.64
N PHE A 176 18.96 41.98 -10.96
CA PHE A 176 19.79 41.43 -12.03
C PHE A 176 20.06 39.92 -11.87
N GLU A 177 20.36 39.46 -10.66
CA GLU A 177 20.63 38.04 -10.38
C GLU A 177 19.41 37.17 -10.68
N ALA A 178 18.25 37.51 -10.13
CA ALA A 178 17.02 36.75 -10.36
C ALA A 178 16.61 36.74 -11.84
N HIS A 179 16.87 37.84 -12.56
CA HIS A 179 16.62 37.93 -14.00
C HIS A 179 17.51 36.97 -14.79
N GLN A 180 18.80 36.93 -14.48
CA GLN A 180 19.74 36.00 -15.11
C GLN A 180 19.38 34.55 -14.81
N ASP A 181 18.94 34.23 -13.59
CA ASP A 181 18.49 32.89 -13.23
C ASP A 181 17.27 32.46 -14.05
N ALA A 182 16.28 33.34 -14.20
CA ALA A 182 15.08 33.06 -15.00
C ALA A 182 15.41 32.92 -16.49
N LEU A 183 16.30 33.77 -17.03
CA LEU A 183 16.79 33.64 -18.40
C LEU A 183 17.58 32.34 -18.60
N ALA A 184 18.45 31.98 -17.66
CA ALA A 184 19.23 30.75 -17.71
C ALA A 184 18.32 29.52 -17.76
N GLN A 185 17.24 29.51 -16.97
CA GLN A 185 16.22 28.45 -17.02
C GLN A 185 15.54 28.39 -18.41
N ALA A 186 15.13 29.53 -18.96
CA ALA A 186 14.48 29.57 -20.27
C ALA A 186 15.41 29.08 -21.39
N VAL A 187 16.69 29.47 -21.36
CA VAL A 187 17.73 29.03 -22.30
C VAL A 187 17.99 27.53 -22.16
N ALA A 188 18.03 27.00 -20.94
CA ALA A 188 18.21 25.57 -20.70
C ALA A 188 17.06 24.74 -21.30
N ASP A 189 15.81 25.19 -21.16
CA ASP A 189 14.64 24.53 -21.73
C ASP A 189 14.67 24.52 -23.27
N GLU A 190 15.01 25.64 -23.90
CA GLU A 190 15.12 25.71 -25.36
C GLU A 190 16.29 24.86 -25.88
N ARG A 191 17.45 24.93 -25.22
CA ARG A 191 18.62 24.10 -25.57
C ARG A 191 18.33 22.61 -25.40
N HIS A 192 17.55 22.23 -24.39
CA HIS A 192 17.13 20.84 -24.22
C HIS A 192 16.22 20.40 -25.38
N LYS A 193 15.30 21.25 -25.84
CA LYS A 193 14.46 20.96 -27.02
C LYS A 193 15.29 20.83 -28.30
N THR A 194 16.34 21.62 -28.49
CA THR A 194 17.21 21.49 -29.67
C THR A 194 18.03 20.20 -29.61
N LEU A 195 18.66 19.91 -28.46
CA LEU A 195 19.42 18.67 -28.26
C LEU A 195 18.57 17.43 -28.46
N MET A 196 17.32 17.43 -27.98
CA MET A 196 16.39 16.32 -28.20
C MET A 196 16.06 16.09 -29.68
N LYS A 197 16.04 17.15 -30.50
CA LYS A 197 15.80 17.02 -31.95
C LYS A 197 17.05 16.53 -32.67
N GLU A 198 18.22 16.98 -32.25
CA GLU A 198 19.51 16.63 -32.86
C GLU A 198 19.95 15.20 -32.54
N LEU A 199 19.79 14.77 -31.29
CA LEU A 199 20.08 13.40 -30.84
C LEU A 199 18.95 12.41 -31.16
N GLY A 200 17.78 12.92 -31.55
CA GLY A 200 16.63 12.09 -31.88
C GLY A 200 16.92 11.23 -33.12
N PRO A 201 16.35 10.00 -33.20
CA PRO A 201 16.45 9.21 -34.41
C PRO A 201 15.85 10.02 -35.58
N ALA A 202 16.59 10.10 -36.69
CA ALA A 202 16.08 10.74 -37.89
C ALA A 202 14.76 10.07 -38.30
N PRO A 203 13.71 10.85 -38.66
CA PRO A 203 12.47 10.26 -39.11
C PRO A 203 12.75 9.41 -40.35
N VAL A 204 12.21 8.19 -40.36
CA VAL A 204 12.30 7.30 -41.53
C VAL A 204 11.77 8.07 -42.75
N PRO A 205 12.56 8.24 -43.82
CA PRO A 205 12.09 8.94 -45.00
C PRO A 205 10.86 8.23 -45.56
N LEU A 206 9.84 9.01 -45.94
CA LEU A 206 8.58 8.47 -46.49
C LEU A 206 8.81 7.65 -47.77
N ILE A 207 9.87 7.96 -48.50
CA ILE A 207 10.28 7.27 -49.70
C ILE A 207 11.77 6.99 -49.55
N VAL A 208 12.11 5.74 -49.27
CA VAL A 208 13.48 5.25 -49.43
C VAL A 208 13.66 5.01 -50.93
N PRO A 209 14.61 5.66 -51.62
CA PRO A 209 14.93 5.31 -53.00
C PRO A 209 15.64 3.96 -52.99
N GLY A 210 14.86 2.88 -52.90
CA GLY A 210 15.30 1.49 -52.97
C GLY A 210 14.70 0.80 -54.20
N GLU A 211 15.34 -0.27 -54.65
CA GLU A 211 14.84 -1.15 -55.70
C GLU A 211 13.43 -1.65 -55.37
N ALA A 212 12.60 -1.85 -56.39
CA ALA A 212 11.27 -2.41 -56.24
C ALA A 212 11.41 -3.80 -55.60
N ILE A 213 10.96 -3.93 -54.35
CA ILE A 213 10.96 -5.20 -53.61
C ILE A 213 10.31 -6.26 -54.51
N THR A 214 11.07 -7.28 -54.89
CA THR A 214 10.59 -8.39 -55.73
C THR A 214 9.51 -9.16 -54.96
N GLU A 215 8.63 -9.88 -55.66
CA GLU A 215 7.55 -10.63 -55.02
C GLU A 215 8.07 -11.75 -54.09
N GLU A 216 9.29 -12.23 -54.34
CA GLU A 216 10.00 -13.21 -53.51
C GLU A 216 10.40 -12.62 -52.15
N ASP A 217 10.94 -11.40 -52.11
CA ASP A 217 11.34 -10.72 -50.87
C ASP A 217 10.15 -10.36 -49.96
N LYS A 218 8.96 -10.17 -50.53
CA LYS A 218 7.72 -9.96 -49.76
C LYS A 218 7.30 -11.22 -49.01
N PHE A 219 7.58 -12.40 -49.57
CA PHE A 219 7.26 -13.69 -48.98
C PHE A 219 8.13 -14.01 -47.75
N PHE A 220 9.39 -13.58 -47.73
CA PHE A 220 10.27 -13.77 -46.57
C PHE A 220 9.90 -12.87 -45.38
N LEU A 221 9.21 -11.75 -45.62
CA LEU A 221 8.83 -10.82 -44.55
C LEU A 221 7.55 -11.24 -43.80
N ASP A 222 6.66 -11.98 -44.46
CA ASP A 222 5.42 -12.53 -43.88
C ASP A 222 5.64 -13.87 -43.14
N ALA A 223 6.82 -14.49 -43.26
CA ALA A 223 7.10 -15.81 -42.69
C ALA A 223 7.55 -15.80 -41.21
N ASP A 224 7.85 -14.63 -40.63
CA ASP A 224 8.42 -14.49 -39.27
C ASP A 224 7.38 -14.03 -38.21
N ASP A 225 6.10 -13.88 -38.57
CA ASP A 225 4.99 -13.53 -37.64
C ASP A 225 4.06 -14.73 -37.40
N GLY A 226 4.62 -15.95 -37.48
CA GLY A 226 3.94 -17.20 -37.15
C GLY A 226 4.63 -17.86 -35.97
N ASP A 227 4.26 -17.45 -34.76
CA ASP A 227 4.71 -18.09 -33.51
C ASP A 227 4.41 -19.61 -33.60
N GLU A 228 5.50 -20.37 -33.64
CA GLU A 228 5.55 -21.82 -33.64
C GLU A 228 5.00 -22.34 -32.30
N ASP A 229 3.71 -22.71 -32.28
CA ASP A 229 3.19 -23.57 -31.23
C ASP A 229 3.87 -24.95 -31.37
N VAL A 230 4.94 -25.10 -30.58
CA VAL A 230 5.70 -26.32 -30.33
C VAL A 230 4.73 -27.47 -30.08
N VAL A 231 4.65 -28.38 -31.05
CA VAL A 231 4.02 -29.69 -30.88
C VAL A 231 4.89 -30.46 -29.89
N ASP A 232 4.35 -30.76 -28.71
CA ASP A 232 4.88 -31.76 -27.78
C ASP A 232 4.97 -33.11 -28.52
N ASP A 233 6.17 -33.42 -29.03
CA ASP A 233 6.57 -34.75 -29.45
C ASP A 233 6.90 -35.54 -28.18
N ASP A 234 5.88 -36.14 -27.56
CA ASP A 234 6.07 -37.26 -26.65
C ASP A 234 6.61 -38.44 -27.46
N GLY A 235 7.93 -38.45 -27.62
CA GLY A 235 8.69 -39.54 -28.21
C GLY A 235 8.58 -40.82 -27.38
N ASP A 236 7.55 -41.61 -27.65
CA ASP A 236 7.55 -43.05 -27.38
C ASP A 236 8.34 -43.74 -28.51
N GLN A 237 9.66 -43.71 -28.39
CA GLN A 237 10.59 -44.45 -29.24
C GLN A 237 11.32 -45.52 -28.43
N ASP A 238 10.62 -46.59 -28.09
CA ASP A 238 11.26 -47.88 -27.84
C ASP A 238 11.41 -48.62 -29.19
N ALA A 239 12.43 -48.26 -29.95
CA ALA A 239 12.95 -49.08 -31.04
C ALA A 239 14.31 -49.69 -30.65
N ASP A 240 14.36 -51.01 -30.74
CA ASP A 240 15.54 -51.87 -30.84
C ASP A 240 16.40 -52.15 -29.59
N ARG A 241 15.93 -53.11 -28.79
CA ARG A 241 16.82 -54.13 -28.22
C ARG A 241 16.57 -55.51 -28.84
N VAL A 242 17.34 -55.75 -29.88
CA VAL A 242 17.71 -57.04 -30.46
C VAL A 242 17.84 -58.15 -29.39
N GLY A 243 17.04 -59.20 -29.56
CA GLY A 243 17.36 -60.59 -29.17
C GLY A 243 17.95 -60.83 -27.77
N GLN A 244 17.18 -60.65 -26.70
CA GLN A 244 17.48 -61.32 -25.43
C GLN A 244 16.60 -62.55 -25.25
N ARG A 245 17.23 -63.72 -25.35
CA ARG A 245 16.67 -65.01 -24.95
C ARG A 245 15.98 -64.86 -23.59
N LYS A 246 14.70 -65.26 -23.50
CA LYS A 246 13.99 -65.41 -22.22
C LYS A 246 14.68 -66.51 -21.43
N ASN A 247 15.69 -66.15 -20.65
CA ASN A 247 16.34 -67.06 -19.72
C ASN A 247 15.27 -67.50 -18.72
N LYS A 248 14.95 -68.80 -18.67
CA LYS A 248 14.06 -69.38 -17.65
C LYS A 248 14.60 -68.92 -16.29
N THR A 249 13.84 -68.07 -15.59
CA THR A 249 14.22 -67.61 -14.27
C THR A 249 14.26 -68.83 -13.36
N LYS A 250 15.44 -69.15 -12.81
CA LYS A 250 15.57 -70.19 -11.79
C LYS A 250 14.62 -69.83 -10.65
N ARG A 251 13.82 -70.79 -10.16
CA ARG A 251 12.92 -70.57 -9.01
C ARG A 251 13.77 -70.12 -7.83
N VAL A 252 13.59 -68.87 -7.43
CA VAL A 252 14.31 -68.27 -6.30
C VAL A 252 13.98 -69.06 -5.04
N THR A 253 15.00 -69.48 -4.31
CA THR A 253 14.82 -70.23 -3.06
C THR A 253 14.36 -69.30 -1.94
N ARG A 254 13.71 -69.84 -0.90
CA ARG A 254 13.24 -69.07 0.27
C ARG A 254 14.37 -68.28 0.96
N VAL A 255 15.61 -68.80 0.89
CA VAL A 255 16.81 -68.16 1.45
C VAL A 255 17.22 -66.93 0.63
N GLU A 256 17.17 -67.00 -0.70
CA GLU A 256 17.47 -65.87 -1.59
C GLU A 256 16.43 -64.74 -1.47
N MET A 257 15.16 -65.08 -1.25
CA MET A 257 14.09 -64.12 -0.95
C MET A 257 14.37 -63.36 0.35
N ASN A 258 14.77 -64.06 1.42
CA ASN A 258 15.14 -63.45 2.70
C ASN A 258 16.42 -62.60 2.59
N ARG A 259 17.41 -63.04 1.80
CA ARG A 259 18.64 -62.26 1.53
C ARG A 259 18.33 -60.98 0.76
N ARG A 260 17.40 -61.02 -0.19
CA ARG A 260 16.92 -59.85 -0.95
C ARG A 260 16.10 -58.91 -0.07
N ALA A 261 15.26 -59.43 0.81
CA ALA A 261 14.51 -58.64 1.79
C ALA A 261 15.45 -57.86 2.72
N ARG A 262 16.44 -58.53 3.32
CA ARG A 262 17.46 -57.88 4.18
C ARG A 262 18.27 -56.80 3.44
N ARG A 263 18.65 -57.05 2.19
CA ARG A 263 19.35 -56.05 1.37
C ARG A 263 18.46 -54.85 1.05
N LYS A 264 17.17 -55.08 0.76
CA LYS A 264 16.19 -54.03 0.50
C LYS A 264 15.95 -53.17 1.76
N GLU A 265 15.90 -53.78 2.93
CA GLU A 265 15.78 -53.08 4.22
C GLU A 265 17.02 -52.24 4.54
N ARG A 266 18.24 -52.76 4.31
CA ARG A 266 19.47 -51.98 4.44
C ARG A 266 19.50 -50.77 3.51
N LEU A 267 19.16 -50.97 2.23
CA LEU A 267 19.09 -49.87 1.26
C LEU A 267 18.03 -48.82 1.64
N ARG A 268 16.91 -49.24 2.26
CA ARG A 268 15.89 -48.32 2.79
C ARG A 268 16.41 -47.53 3.98
N ALA A 269 17.06 -48.19 4.94
CA ALA A 269 17.66 -47.53 6.10
C ALA A 269 18.77 -46.56 5.70
N GLU A 270 19.61 -46.92 4.73
CA GLU A 270 20.63 -46.03 4.17
C GLU A 270 20.00 -44.83 3.43
N ALA A 271 18.91 -45.05 2.70
CA ALA A 271 18.17 -43.97 2.04
C ALA A 271 17.49 -43.04 3.05
N GLU A 272 16.96 -43.58 4.16
CA GLU A 272 16.37 -42.81 5.25
C GLU A 272 17.44 -42.01 6.00
N ALA A 273 18.61 -42.59 6.28
CA ALA A 273 19.74 -41.88 6.89
C ALA A 273 20.21 -40.72 6.00
N LYS A 274 20.35 -40.95 4.68
CA LYS A 274 20.67 -39.88 3.71
C LYS A 274 19.63 -38.76 3.67
N LYS A 275 18.34 -39.09 3.83
CA LYS A 275 17.25 -38.10 3.95
C LYS A 275 17.33 -37.31 5.25
N MET A 276 17.65 -37.96 6.37
CA MET A 276 17.84 -37.26 7.64
C MET A 276 19.05 -36.32 7.59
N GLU A 277 20.14 -36.76 6.94
CA GLU A 277 21.30 -35.91 6.69
C GLU A 277 20.97 -34.72 5.78
N SER A 278 20.18 -34.92 4.71
CA SER A 278 19.77 -33.79 3.86
C SER A 278 18.90 -32.79 4.62
N ILE A 279 17.95 -33.28 5.44
CA ILE A 279 17.12 -32.44 6.30
C ILE A 279 17.98 -31.67 7.32
N SER A 280 18.97 -32.30 7.93
CA SER A 280 19.87 -31.61 8.87
C SER A 280 20.65 -30.48 8.19
N LYS A 281 21.15 -30.71 6.96
CA LYS A 281 21.86 -29.69 6.18
C LYS A 281 20.94 -28.53 5.78
N GLU A 282 19.69 -28.81 5.46
CA GLU A 282 18.68 -27.79 5.19
C GLU A 282 18.39 -26.96 6.46
N ILE A 283 18.25 -27.60 7.62
CA ILE A 283 18.04 -26.94 8.91
C ILE A 283 19.23 -26.02 9.24
N ASP A 284 20.46 -26.49 9.07
CA ASP A 284 21.66 -25.70 9.34
C ASP A 284 21.79 -24.51 8.39
N SER A 285 21.20 -24.58 7.19
CA SER A 285 21.19 -23.49 6.21
C SER A 285 20.12 -22.42 6.48
N LEU A 286 19.12 -22.70 7.33
CA LEU A 286 18.01 -21.77 7.60
C LEU A 286 18.45 -20.36 8.04
N PRO A 287 19.45 -20.17 8.91
CA PRO A 287 19.89 -18.82 9.30
C PRO A 287 20.42 -18.01 8.12
N ASN A 288 21.11 -18.66 7.17
CA ASN A 288 21.61 -18.01 5.96
C ASN A 288 20.44 -17.59 5.07
N ILE A 289 19.45 -18.47 4.90
CA ILE A 289 18.22 -18.19 4.14
C ILE A 289 17.44 -17.03 4.78
N ILE A 290 17.32 -17.00 6.12
CA ILE A 290 16.65 -15.90 6.83
C ILE A 290 17.38 -14.57 6.59
N ASN A 291 18.72 -14.57 6.66
CA ASN A 291 19.53 -13.38 6.39
C ASN A 291 19.41 -12.91 4.93
N GLU A 292 19.32 -13.86 3.99
CA GLU A 292 19.09 -13.56 2.57
C GLU A 292 17.71 -12.96 2.34
N ILE A 293 16.65 -13.55 2.91
CA ILE A 293 15.29 -13.02 2.85
C ILE A 293 15.23 -11.60 3.43
N ALA A 294 15.89 -11.36 4.58
CA ALA A 294 15.93 -10.02 5.18
C ALA A 294 16.58 -8.99 4.25
N LYS A 295 17.72 -9.33 3.62
CA LYS A 295 18.37 -8.47 2.63
C LYS A 295 17.49 -8.21 1.40
N GLU A 296 16.84 -9.25 0.87
CA GLU A 296 15.91 -9.08 -0.25
C GLU A 296 14.73 -8.18 0.10
N ASP A 297 14.17 -8.31 1.30
CA ASP A 297 13.05 -7.51 1.75
C ASP A 297 13.44 -6.04 1.92
N GLU A 298 14.63 -5.75 2.48
CA GLU A 298 15.19 -4.40 2.50
C GLU A 298 15.36 -3.80 1.10
N GLU A 299 15.85 -4.58 0.13
CA GLU A 299 15.99 -4.12 -1.26
C GLU A 299 14.63 -3.88 -1.92
N LYS A 300 13.65 -4.76 -1.69
CA LYS A 300 12.27 -4.60 -2.15
C LYS A 300 11.64 -3.35 -1.55
N GLU A 301 11.88 -3.05 -0.27
CA GLU A 301 11.42 -1.83 0.39
C GLU A 301 12.09 -0.58 -0.17
N LYS A 302 13.42 -0.56 -0.31
CA LYS A 302 14.17 0.53 -0.96
C LYS A 302 13.64 0.79 -2.37
N ARG A 303 13.36 -0.27 -3.15
CA ARG A 303 12.76 -0.16 -4.49
C ARG A 303 11.34 0.41 -4.46
N ARG A 304 10.53 0.02 -3.47
CA ARG A 304 9.17 0.58 -3.26
C ARG A 304 9.25 2.07 -2.93
N ILE A 305 10.10 2.46 -1.98
CA ILE A 305 10.30 3.85 -1.56
C ILE A 305 10.79 4.70 -2.75
N ARG A 306 11.78 4.23 -3.52
CA ARG A 306 12.22 4.93 -4.74
C ARG A 306 11.07 5.14 -5.72
N ARG A 307 10.23 4.13 -5.92
CA ARG A 307 9.05 4.23 -6.82
C ARG A 307 7.99 5.19 -6.30
N THR A 308 7.77 5.28 -4.98
CA THR A 308 6.80 6.23 -4.41
C THR A 308 7.33 7.65 -4.51
N VAL A 309 8.60 7.88 -4.16
CA VAL A 309 9.26 9.19 -4.27
C VAL A 309 9.24 9.70 -5.71
N VAL A 310 9.66 8.90 -6.68
CA VAL A 310 9.65 9.30 -8.11
C VAL A 310 8.23 9.61 -8.60
N LYS A 311 7.20 8.89 -8.11
CA LYS A 311 5.80 9.19 -8.44
C LYS A 311 5.36 10.51 -7.82
N GLU A 312 5.68 10.75 -6.55
CA GLU A 312 5.33 12.00 -5.86
C GLU A 312 6.02 13.20 -6.49
N GLU A 313 7.31 13.11 -6.83
CA GLU A 313 8.04 14.15 -7.55
C GLU A 313 7.42 14.44 -8.92
N ARG A 314 7.05 13.38 -9.66
CA ARG A 314 6.38 13.53 -10.95
C ARG A 314 5.00 14.19 -10.82
N LEU A 315 4.24 13.85 -9.77
CA LEU A 315 2.93 14.45 -9.50
C LEU A 315 3.04 15.93 -9.09
N LYS A 316 4.15 16.34 -8.47
CA LYS A 316 4.45 17.75 -8.17
C LYS A 316 4.78 18.53 -9.45
N SER A 317 5.50 17.93 -10.40
CA SER A 317 5.90 18.62 -11.62
C SER A 317 4.79 18.69 -12.68
N GLY A 318 3.94 17.66 -12.77
CA GLY A 318 2.88 17.64 -13.77
C GLY A 318 1.89 16.49 -13.63
N PRO A 319 0.90 16.44 -14.53
CA PRO A 319 -0.17 15.47 -14.44
C PRO A 319 0.33 14.09 -14.86
N PRO A 320 -0.28 13.01 -14.34
CA PRO A 320 -0.19 11.68 -14.94
C PRO A 320 -0.62 11.73 -16.41
N ARG A 321 -0.23 10.72 -17.19
CA ARG A 321 -0.67 10.62 -18.59
C ARG A 321 -2.17 10.30 -18.62
N LEU A 322 -2.99 11.33 -18.85
CA LEU A 322 -4.45 11.21 -18.93
C LEU A 322 -4.96 10.78 -20.31
N GLY A 323 -4.16 11.01 -21.37
CA GLY A 323 -4.59 10.74 -22.74
C GLY A 323 -3.45 10.46 -23.73
N ARG A 324 -3.78 10.57 -25.02
CA ARG A 324 -2.84 10.31 -26.12
C ARG A 324 -1.65 11.27 -26.07
N HIS A 325 -1.90 12.56 -25.88
CA HIS A 325 -0.86 13.59 -25.82
C HIS A 325 -0.28 13.71 -24.41
N LYS A 326 1.04 13.95 -24.34
CA LYS A 326 1.74 14.27 -23.10
C LYS A 326 1.52 15.76 -22.76
N PHE A 327 1.55 16.10 -21.48
CA PHE A 327 1.55 17.50 -21.06
C PHE A 327 2.89 18.14 -21.44
N GLU A 328 2.81 19.26 -22.14
CA GLU A 328 3.95 20.11 -22.48
C GLU A 328 3.78 21.44 -21.73
N PRO A 329 4.74 21.82 -20.88
CA PRO A 329 4.68 23.07 -20.13
C PRO A 329 4.76 24.27 -21.08
N ALA A 330 4.15 25.39 -20.67
CA ALA A 330 4.32 26.65 -21.38
C ALA A 330 5.77 27.15 -21.21
N PRO A 331 6.37 27.79 -22.23
CA PRO A 331 7.68 28.42 -22.09
C PRO A 331 7.63 29.52 -21.03
N VAL A 332 8.70 29.67 -20.25
CA VAL A 332 8.82 30.71 -19.23
C VAL A 332 8.76 32.09 -19.90
N GLN A 333 7.90 32.96 -19.39
CA GLN A 333 7.74 34.32 -19.90
C GLN A 333 8.73 35.25 -19.20
N VAL A 334 9.93 35.43 -19.78
CA VAL A 334 10.98 36.32 -19.25
C VAL A 334 11.25 37.43 -20.26
N LEU A 335 11.39 38.66 -19.79
CA LEU A 335 11.84 39.79 -20.61
C LEU A 335 13.32 39.63 -20.94
N LEU A 336 13.73 39.96 -22.16
CA LEU A 336 15.16 39.99 -22.52
C LEU A 336 15.85 41.19 -21.84
N THR A 337 17.17 41.13 -21.70
CA THR A 337 17.97 42.23 -21.12
C THR A 337 17.75 43.55 -21.84
N GLU A 338 17.56 43.52 -23.15
CA GLU A 338 17.28 44.70 -23.99
C GLU A 338 15.87 45.27 -23.79
N GLU A 339 14.94 44.45 -23.31
CA GLU A 339 13.53 44.81 -23.13
C GLU A 339 13.24 45.38 -21.74
N ILE A 340 14.14 45.16 -20.78
CA ILE A 340 14.05 45.73 -19.44
C ILE A 340 14.42 47.22 -19.49
N SER A 341 13.39 48.07 -19.45
CA SER A 341 13.55 49.53 -19.53
C SER A 341 13.21 50.26 -18.23
N GLY A 342 12.78 49.53 -17.19
CA GLY A 342 12.38 50.07 -15.89
C GLY A 342 11.10 50.92 -15.88
N SER A 343 10.51 51.23 -17.05
CA SER A 343 9.26 52.01 -17.18
C SER A 343 8.06 51.18 -17.66
N LEU A 344 6.99 51.11 -16.86
CA LEU A 344 5.77 50.36 -17.20
C LEU A 344 5.11 50.83 -18.50
N ARG A 345 5.32 52.09 -18.89
CA ARG A 345 4.79 52.65 -20.15
C ARG A 345 5.44 52.04 -21.39
N LYS A 346 6.64 51.47 -21.24
CA LYS A 346 7.42 50.84 -22.31
C LYS A 346 7.28 49.31 -22.31
N LEU A 347 6.54 48.73 -21.35
CA LEU A 347 6.34 47.29 -21.29
C LEU A 347 5.51 46.82 -22.49
N LYS A 348 6.07 45.86 -23.23
CA LYS A 348 5.31 45.12 -24.25
C LYS A 348 4.44 44.08 -23.53
N GLY A 349 3.18 43.95 -23.95
CA GLY A 349 2.29 42.93 -23.40
C GLY A 349 2.74 41.54 -23.83
N CYS A 350 3.21 40.72 -22.88
CA CYS A 350 3.76 39.38 -23.18
C CYS A 350 2.78 38.22 -22.88
N CYS A 351 1.78 38.40 -22.02
CA CYS A 351 1.02 37.28 -21.45
C CYS A 351 -0.37 37.09 -22.06
N ASN A 352 -0.65 35.86 -22.52
CA ASN A 352 -2.00 35.39 -22.81
C ASN A 352 -2.54 34.65 -21.59
N LEU A 353 -3.15 35.38 -20.64
CA LEU A 353 -3.68 34.82 -19.39
C LEU A 353 -4.58 33.59 -19.62
N ALA A 354 -5.41 33.61 -20.66
CA ALA A 354 -6.27 32.49 -21.01
C ALA A 354 -5.48 31.19 -21.30
N ARG A 355 -4.34 31.31 -21.98
CA ARG A 355 -3.45 30.19 -22.29
C ARG A 355 -2.77 29.66 -21.04
N ASP A 356 -2.36 30.55 -20.13
CA ASP A 356 -1.73 30.18 -18.86
C ASP A 356 -2.72 29.47 -17.93
N ARG A 357 -3.97 29.95 -17.85
CA ARG A 357 -5.05 29.28 -17.11
C ARG A 357 -5.38 27.92 -17.72
N TYR A 358 -5.47 27.83 -19.05
CA TYR A 358 -5.69 26.57 -19.75
C TYR A 358 -4.58 25.55 -19.44
N LYS A 359 -3.32 25.99 -19.49
CA LYS A 359 -2.16 25.16 -19.15
C LYS A 359 -2.10 24.78 -17.67
N SER A 360 -2.53 25.64 -16.75
CA SER A 360 -2.70 25.29 -15.33
C SER A 360 -3.76 24.20 -15.13
N ILE A 361 -4.88 24.23 -15.87
CA ILE A 361 -5.92 23.20 -15.79
C ILE A 361 -5.40 21.85 -16.33
N GLU A 362 -4.63 21.87 -17.43
CA GLU A 362 -3.93 20.68 -17.93
C GLU A 362 -2.91 20.17 -16.90
N LYS A 363 -2.08 21.05 -16.34
CA LYS A 363 -1.03 20.71 -15.37
C LYS A 363 -1.60 20.05 -14.11
N ARG A 364 -2.75 20.53 -13.63
CA ARG A 364 -3.50 19.92 -12.51
C ARG A 364 -4.15 18.59 -12.84
N GLY A 365 -4.17 18.18 -14.12
CA GLY A 365 -4.81 16.96 -14.56
C GLY A 365 -6.35 17.02 -14.52
N LEU A 366 -6.92 18.23 -14.53
CA LEU A 366 -8.37 18.42 -14.64
C LEU A 366 -8.82 18.28 -16.09
N LEU A 367 -7.98 18.68 -17.03
CA LEU A 367 -8.19 18.54 -18.47
C LEU A 367 -7.04 17.70 -19.07
N ALA A 368 -7.38 16.80 -19.98
CA ALA A 368 -6.38 16.05 -20.72
C ALA A 368 -5.73 16.94 -21.81
N PRO A 369 -4.40 16.90 -21.98
CA PRO A 369 -3.73 17.62 -23.06
C PRO A 369 -4.27 17.21 -24.43
N SER A 370 -4.57 18.19 -25.27
CA SER A 370 -5.12 17.99 -26.61
C SER A 370 -4.42 18.85 -27.66
N LYS A 371 -4.39 18.37 -28.90
CA LYS A 371 -3.93 19.14 -30.06
C LYS A 371 -5.13 19.57 -30.90
N ARG A 372 -5.02 20.75 -31.53
CA ARG A 372 -6.07 21.25 -32.43
C ARG A 372 -6.20 20.30 -33.62
N ILE A 373 -7.39 19.72 -33.78
CA ILE A 373 -7.68 18.84 -34.92
C ILE A 373 -8.08 19.74 -36.09
N SER A 374 -7.17 19.95 -37.03
CA SER A 374 -7.52 20.54 -38.33
C SER A 374 -8.22 19.49 -39.17
N LYS A 375 -9.35 19.83 -39.80
CA LYS A 375 -9.92 18.99 -40.86
C LYS A 375 -8.89 18.93 -41.98
N ARG A 376 -8.44 17.72 -42.35
CA ARG A 376 -7.68 17.51 -43.58
C ARG A 376 -8.57 18.01 -44.72
N ARG A 377 -8.06 19.00 -45.46
CA ARG A 377 -8.66 19.44 -46.72
C ARG A 377 -8.31 18.43 -47.80
#